data_AF-A0A847C896-F1
#
_entry.id   AF-A0A847C896-F1
#
_cell.length_a   1.000
_cell.length_b   1.000
_cell.length_c   1.000
_cell.angle_alpha   90.00
_cell.angle_beta   90.00
_cell.angle_gamma   90.00
#
_symmetry.space_group_name_H-M   'P 1'
#
loop_
_entity.id
_entity.type
_entity.pdbx_description
1 polymer ?
#
loop_
_entity_poly.entity_id
_entity_poly.type
_entity_poly.pdbx_seq_one_letter_code
_entity_poly.pdbx_strand_id
1 'polypeptide(L)'
;MEKTKRIKLLPTVKSALSGDVEKDRYFFLVLGAVLVKIALVFCQMIQIFPEAAPIDDELMLAAANSIKNGEWLGAYSWCAMAKHMFFAVWLWLLNLLQIPYLVGGQLLYLAACLVMTNALSPVIKTRVYRFAAFLILWFSPYSTATFTTRVYID
;
A
#
# COMPACT_ATOMS: atom_id res chain seq x y z
N MET A 1 18.30 -33.39 26.38
CA MET A 1 18.10 -33.78 24.96
C MET A 1 16.64 -33.55 24.60
N GLU A 2 16.32 -32.35 24.11
CA GLU A 2 14.95 -31.94 23.81
C GLU A 2 14.62 -32.27 22.34
N LYS A 3 13.67 -33.19 22.13
CA LYS A 3 13.25 -33.62 20.79
C LYS A 3 12.39 -32.53 20.15
N THR A 4 12.96 -31.79 19.22
CA THR A 4 12.25 -30.84 18.35
C THR A 4 11.18 -31.59 17.54
N LYS A 5 9.90 -31.43 17.90
CA LYS A 5 8.75 -31.94 17.13
C LYS A 5 8.73 -31.26 15.76
N ARG A 6 9.20 -31.96 14.71
CA ARG A 6 8.95 -31.54 13.32
C ARG A 6 7.45 -31.57 13.07
N ILE A 7 6.87 -30.40 12.84
CA ILE A 7 5.50 -30.25 12.36
C ILE A 7 5.40 -30.99 11.03
N LYS A 8 4.73 -32.15 11.00
CA LYS A 8 4.46 -32.91 9.77
C LYS A 8 3.30 -32.21 9.04
N LEU A 9 3.63 -31.43 8.02
CA LEU A 9 2.65 -30.89 7.08
C LEU A 9 1.90 -32.04 6.38
N LEU A 10 0.58 -31.90 6.28
CA LEU A 10 -0.29 -32.87 5.61
C LEU A 10 0.14 -33.04 4.13
N PRO A 11 0.07 -34.27 3.57
CA PRO A 11 0.55 -34.57 2.22
C PRO A 11 -0.17 -33.74 1.14
N THR A 12 -1.44 -33.39 1.38
CA THR A 12 -2.26 -32.52 0.51
C THR A 12 -1.69 -31.10 0.41
N VAL A 13 -1.24 -30.54 1.54
CA VAL A 13 -0.64 -29.20 1.59
C VAL A 13 0.73 -29.20 0.90
N LYS A 14 1.50 -30.27 1.09
CA LYS A 14 2.79 -30.44 0.44
C LYS A 14 2.64 -30.57 -1.09
N SER A 15 1.63 -31.31 -1.55
CA SER A 15 1.28 -31.44 -2.97
C SER A 15 0.86 -30.09 -3.57
N ALA A 16 -0.06 -29.38 -2.93
CA ALA A 16 -0.53 -28.06 -3.39
C ALA A 16 0.58 -26.98 -3.42
N LEU A 17 1.55 -27.05 -2.49
CA LEU A 17 2.70 -26.14 -2.44
C LEU A 17 3.85 -26.53 -3.40
N SER A 18 3.84 -27.78 -3.89
CA SER A 18 4.89 -28.29 -4.79
C SER A 18 4.62 -28.03 -6.27
N GLY A 19 3.37 -27.73 -6.63
CA GLY A 19 2.99 -27.37 -7.99
C GLY A 19 3.29 -25.91 -8.29
N ASP A 20 4.13 -25.63 -9.29
CA ASP A 20 4.25 -24.27 -9.82
C ASP A 20 2.95 -23.87 -10.52
N VAL A 21 2.39 -22.72 -10.14
CA VAL A 21 1.15 -22.20 -10.72
C VAL A 21 1.43 -21.68 -12.12
N GLU A 22 0.58 -21.98 -13.09
CA GLU A 22 0.67 -21.42 -14.44
C GLU A 22 0.63 -19.88 -14.40
N LYS A 23 1.28 -19.22 -15.37
CA LYS A 23 1.40 -17.76 -15.38
C LYS A 23 0.03 -17.08 -15.40
N ASP A 24 -0.89 -17.59 -16.21
CA ASP A 24 -2.23 -17.01 -16.38
C ASP A 24 -3.03 -17.14 -15.08
N ARG A 25 -3.00 -18.33 -14.46
CA ARG A 25 -3.63 -18.58 -13.16
C ARG A 25 -3.04 -17.67 -12.08
N TYR A 26 -1.73 -17.47 -12.05
CA TYR A 26 -1.08 -16.56 -11.12
C TYR A 26 -1.56 -15.11 -11.32
N PHE A 27 -1.65 -14.65 -12.56
CA PHE A 27 -2.16 -13.33 -12.89
C PHE A 27 -3.61 -13.14 -12.42
N PHE A 28 -4.51 -14.09 -12.72
CA PHE A 28 -5.91 -14.02 -12.28
C PHE A 28 -6.05 -14.06 -10.75
N LEU A 29 -5.19 -14.82 -10.05
CA LEU A 29 -5.17 -14.85 -8.58
C LEU A 29 -4.76 -13.49 -7.99
N VAL A 30 -3.71 -12.88 -8.53
CA VAL A 30 -3.27 -11.54 -8.11
C VAL A 30 -4.36 -10.51 -8.42
N LEU A 31 -4.91 -10.53 -9.62
CA LEU A 31 -5.99 -9.63 -10.03
C LEU A 31 -7.22 -9.78 -9.12
N GLY A 32 -7.64 -11.01 -8.83
CA GLY A 32 -8.74 -11.29 -7.92
C GLY A 32 -8.49 -10.72 -6.52
N ALA A 33 -7.29 -10.94 -5.96
CA ALA A 33 -6.92 -10.39 -4.66
C ALA A 33 -6.91 -8.85 -4.64
N VAL A 34 -6.47 -8.22 -5.73
CA VAL A 34 -6.50 -6.76 -5.90
C VAL A 34 -7.93 -6.24 -5.91
N LEU A 35 -8.79 -6.82 -6.76
CA LEU A 35 -10.18 -6.41 -6.90
C LEU A 35 -10.95 -6.54 -5.58
N VAL A 36 -10.75 -7.65 -4.85
CA VAL A 36 -11.37 -7.86 -3.53
C VAL A 36 -10.98 -6.74 -2.57
N LYS A 37 -9.69 -6.42 -2.44
CA LYS A 37 -9.27 -5.37 -1.52
C LYS A 37 -9.74 -3.98 -1.96
N ILE A 38 -9.68 -3.67 -3.25
CA ILE A 38 -10.19 -2.40 -3.78
C ILE A 38 -11.68 -2.26 -3.46
N ALA A 39 -12.49 -3.30 -3.68
CA ALA A 39 -13.91 -3.31 -3.34
C ALA A 39 -14.15 -3.08 -1.83
N LEU A 40 -13.32 -3.67 -0.96
CA LEU A 40 -13.40 -3.43 0.48
C LEU A 40 -13.03 -2.00 0.86
N VAL A 41 -12.01 -1.42 0.22
CA VAL A 41 -11.55 -0.04 0.48
C VAL A 41 -12.56 1.00 -0.02
N PHE A 42 -13.36 0.70 -1.05
CA PHE A 42 -14.46 1.57 -1.46
C PHE A 42 -15.49 1.80 -0.34
N CYS A 43 -15.62 0.88 0.61
CA CYS A 43 -16.48 1.02 1.79
C CYS A 43 -15.77 1.67 2.99
N GLN A 44 -14.49 1.99 2.87
CA GLN A 44 -13.68 2.49 3.97
C GLN A 44 -13.92 3.99 4.16
N MET A 45 -14.02 4.42 5.43
CA MET A 45 -14.19 5.81 5.80
C MET A 45 -12.84 6.49 6.04
N ILE A 46 -12.78 7.78 5.74
CA ILE A 46 -11.63 8.63 6.03
C ILE A 46 -12.04 9.77 6.96
N GLN A 47 -11.22 10.01 7.98
CA GLN A 47 -11.31 11.20 8.82
C GLN A 47 -10.20 12.17 8.39
N ILE A 48 -10.54 13.43 8.15
CA ILE A 48 -9.62 14.46 7.67
C ILE A 48 -9.65 15.60 8.68
N PHE A 49 -8.54 15.81 9.40
CA PHE A 49 -8.35 16.90 10.37
C PHE A 49 -7.00 17.57 10.11
N PRO A 50 -6.92 18.48 9.12
CA PRO A 50 -5.65 19.08 8.71
C PRO A 50 -5.03 19.95 9.82
N GLU A 51 -5.86 20.71 10.54
CA GLU A 51 -5.41 21.73 11.50
C GLU A 51 -4.65 21.16 12.70
N ALA A 52 -4.97 19.93 13.10
CA ALA A 52 -4.28 19.31 14.22
C ALA A 52 -2.93 18.66 13.81
N ALA A 53 -2.57 18.75 12.52
CA ALA A 53 -1.44 18.10 11.86
C ALA A 53 -0.49 19.06 11.12
N PRO A 54 -0.09 20.21 11.70
CA PRO A 54 0.48 21.31 10.93
C PRO A 54 1.77 20.94 10.18
N ILE A 55 2.57 20.02 10.74
CA ILE A 55 3.84 19.56 10.16
C ILE A 55 3.65 18.39 9.18
N ASP A 56 2.50 17.71 9.25
CA ASP A 56 2.28 16.45 8.57
C ASP A 56 1.32 16.56 7.39
N ASP A 57 0.03 16.74 7.65
CA ASP A 57 -1.00 16.72 6.63
C ASP A 57 -1.27 18.11 6.07
N GLU A 58 -1.35 19.13 6.93
CA GLU A 58 -1.57 20.50 6.51
C GLU A 58 -0.44 20.99 5.62
N LEU A 59 0.82 20.78 6.03
CA LEU A 59 2.00 21.13 5.24
C LEU A 59 1.96 20.48 3.86
N MET A 60 1.58 19.21 3.78
CA MET A 60 1.54 18.47 2.52
C MET A 60 0.38 18.89 1.62
N LEU A 61 -0.77 19.24 2.19
CA LEU A 61 -1.91 19.81 1.46
C LEU A 61 -1.59 21.23 0.95
N ALA A 62 -0.97 22.06 1.78
CA ALA A 62 -0.51 23.40 1.39
C ALA A 62 0.54 23.32 0.28
N ALA A 63 1.50 22.40 0.38
CA ALA A 63 2.48 22.15 -0.67
C ALA A 63 1.81 21.65 -1.97
N ALA A 64 0.84 20.74 -1.89
CA ALA A 64 0.10 20.26 -3.06
C ALA A 64 -0.68 21.40 -3.76
N ASN A 65 -1.28 22.31 -2.98
CA ASN A 65 -1.95 23.50 -3.50
C ASN A 65 -0.96 24.50 -4.13
N SER A 66 0.23 24.66 -3.55
CA SER A 66 1.28 25.52 -4.11
C SER A 66 1.78 24.98 -5.46
N ILE A 67 2.03 23.66 -5.54
CA ILE A 67 2.41 22.98 -6.79
C ILE A 67 1.34 23.16 -7.87
N LYS A 68 0.05 23.07 -7.50
CA LYS A 68 -1.07 23.32 -8.42
C LYS A 68 -1.01 24.71 -9.06
N ASN A 69 -0.54 25.71 -8.31
CA ASN A 69 -0.40 27.10 -8.78
C ASN A 69 0.92 27.37 -9.51
N GLY A 70 1.78 26.36 -9.71
CA GLY A 70 3.11 26.50 -10.32
C GLY A 70 4.21 26.88 -9.32
N GLU A 71 3.90 27.01 -8.04
CA GLU A 71 4.84 27.32 -6.97
C GLU A 71 5.34 26.03 -6.32
N TRP A 72 6.41 25.45 -6.87
CA TRP A 72 6.93 24.14 -6.45
C TRP A 72 7.26 24.01 -4.96
N LEU A 73 7.73 25.09 -4.32
CA LEU A 73 8.09 25.13 -2.90
C LEU A 73 7.13 25.96 -2.05
N GLY A 74 6.16 26.63 -2.67
CA GLY A 74 5.28 27.60 -2.00
C GLY A 74 6.04 28.74 -1.31
N ALA A 75 5.39 29.33 -0.31
CA ALA A 75 5.96 30.40 0.48
C ALA A 75 7.12 29.90 1.36
N TYR A 76 8.20 30.70 1.43
CA TYR A 76 9.32 30.39 2.30
C TYR A 76 8.88 30.42 3.77
N SER A 77 9.08 29.29 4.45
CA SER A 77 8.78 29.10 5.86
C SER A 77 9.80 28.17 6.50
N TRP A 78 9.81 28.10 7.83
CA TRP A 78 10.65 27.18 8.59
C TRP A 78 10.36 25.69 8.28
N CYS A 79 9.21 25.39 7.67
CA CYS A 79 8.82 24.04 7.24
C CYS A 79 9.12 23.72 5.77
N ALA A 80 9.64 24.67 4.97
CA ALA A 80 9.77 24.50 3.52
C ALA A 80 10.55 23.24 3.10
N MET A 81 11.53 22.83 3.91
CA MET A 81 12.35 21.62 3.68
C MET A 81 12.16 20.54 4.76
N ALA A 82 11.12 20.64 5.59
CA ALA A 82 10.91 19.70 6.68
C ALA A 82 10.56 18.28 6.19
N LYS A 83 10.02 18.16 4.97
CA LYS A 83 9.60 16.88 4.39
C LYS A 83 9.84 16.82 2.89
N HIS A 84 9.93 15.61 2.36
CA HIS A 84 10.05 15.35 0.93
C HIS A 84 8.74 15.68 0.21
N MET A 85 8.83 16.32 -0.96
CA MET A 85 7.68 16.80 -1.74
C MET A 85 6.96 15.70 -2.54
N PHE A 86 7.47 14.47 -2.58
CA PHE A 86 6.87 13.38 -3.36
C PHE A 86 5.39 13.16 -3.00
N PHE A 87 5.05 13.21 -1.71
CA PHE A 87 3.67 13.04 -1.27
C PHE A 87 2.78 14.22 -1.69
N ALA A 88 3.28 15.45 -1.66
CA ALA A 88 2.55 16.62 -2.14
C ALA A 88 2.29 16.55 -3.67
N VAL A 89 3.29 16.12 -4.44
CA VAL A 89 3.13 15.86 -5.89
C VAL A 89 2.10 14.75 -6.12
N TRP A 90 2.14 13.69 -5.33
CA TRP A 90 1.16 12.61 -5.39
C TRP A 90 -0.28 13.10 -5.11
N LEU A 91 -0.47 13.91 -4.07
CA LEU A 91 -1.77 14.52 -3.76
C LEU A 91 -2.28 15.42 -4.90
N TRP A 92 -1.39 16.25 -5.47
CA TRP A 92 -1.72 17.07 -6.62
C TRP A 92 -2.11 16.22 -7.84
N LEU A 93 -1.38 15.14 -8.13
CA LEU A 93 -1.70 14.21 -9.22
C LEU A 93 -3.06 13.53 -9.01
N LEU A 94 -3.38 13.11 -7.79
CA LEU A 94 -4.69 12.56 -7.47
C LEU A 94 -5.80 13.59 -7.66
N ASN A 95 -5.58 14.85 -7.27
CA ASN A 95 -6.51 15.94 -7.52
C ASN A 95 -6.67 16.21 -9.03
N LEU A 96 -5.58 16.20 -9.80
CA LEU A 96 -5.61 16.39 -11.25
C LEU A 96 -6.40 15.29 -11.96
N LEU A 97 -6.20 14.03 -11.54
CA LEU A 97 -6.86 12.85 -12.14
C LEU A 97 -8.25 12.55 -11.55
N GLN A 98 -8.70 13.33 -10.57
CA GLN A 98 -9.97 13.13 -9.85
C GLN A 98 -10.09 11.72 -9.24
N ILE A 99 -8.97 11.15 -8.78
CA ILE A 99 -8.95 9.83 -8.16
C ILE A 99 -9.19 10.00 -6.65
N PRO A 100 -10.13 9.24 -6.04
CA PRO A 100 -10.33 9.28 -4.60
C PRO A 100 -9.05 8.96 -3.83
N TYR A 101 -8.73 9.76 -2.81
CA TYR A 101 -7.46 9.64 -2.06
C TYR A 101 -7.20 8.23 -1.52
N LEU A 102 -8.22 7.56 -0.97
CA LEU A 102 -8.12 6.18 -0.46
C LEU A 102 -7.74 5.19 -1.58
N VAL A 103 -8.37 5.31 -2.74
CA VAL A 103 -8.07 4.45 -3.91
C VAL A 103 -6.65 4.73 -4.39
N GLY A 104 -6.27 6.00 -4.51
CA GLY A 104 -4.91 6.40 -4.84
C GLY A 104 -3.87 5.77 -3.89
N GLY A 105 -4.06 5.91 -2.58
CA GLY A 105 -3.16 5.32 -1.58
C GLY A 105 -3.02 3.81 -1.74
N GLN A 106 -4.11 3.09 -2.00
CA GLN A 106 -4.06 1.64 -2.25
C GLN A 106 -3.40 1.29 -3.58
N LEU A 107 -3.54 2.10 -4.63
CA LEU A 107 -2.82 1.90 -5.90
C LEU A 107 -1.31 2.05 -5.71
N LEU A 108 -0.88 3.06 -4.95
CA LEU A 108 0.53 3.25 -4.61
C LEU A 108 1.05 2.08 -3.75
N TYR A 109 0.25 1.62 -2.79
CA TYR A 109 0.59 0.45 -1.97
C TYR A 109 0.67 -0.84 -2.81
N LEU A 110 -0.25 -1.04 -3.76
CA LEU A 110 -0.25 -2.16 -4.68
C LEU A 110 1.04 -2.19 -5.49
N ALA A 111 1.45 -1.04 -6.04
CA ALA A 111 2.70 -0.91 -6.78
C ALA A 111 3.89 -1.32 -5.90
N ALA A 112 3.94 -0.88 -4.63
CA ALA A 112 4.97 -1.29 -3.69
C ALA A 112 4.98 -2.80 -3.42
N CYS A 113 3.81 -3.42 -3.22
CA CYS A 113 3.70 -4.87 -3.02
C CYS A 113 4.16 -5.67 -4.24
N LEU A 114 3.82 -5.21 -5.46
CA LEU A 114 4.26 -5.85 -6.70
C LEU A 114 5.77 -5.70 -6.91
N VAL A 115 6.33 -4.52 -6.65
CA VAL A 115 7.78 -4.28 -6.70
C VAL A 115 8.51 -5.17 -5.71
N MET A 116 8.04 -5.24 -4.46
CA MET A 116 8.64 -6.07 -3.42
C MET A 116 8.59 -7.57 -3.76
N THR A 117 7.46 -8.06 -4.25
CA THR A 117 7.31 -9.47 -4.64
C THR A 117 8.14 -9.82 -5.86
N ASN A 118 8.33 -8.87 -6.80
CA ASN A 118 9.23 -9.03 -7.93
C ASN A 118 10.72 -8.98 -7.50
N ALA A 119 11.06 -8.11 -6.55
CA ALA A 119 12.41 -8.03 -5.96
C ALA A 119 12.80 -9.30 -5.19
N LEU A 120 11.81 -10.04 -4.66
CA LEU A 120 12.00 -11.35 -4.03
C LEU A 120 12.15 -12.52 -5.02
N SER A 121 12.04 -12.26 -6.32
CA SER A 121 12.18 -13.29 -7.36
C SER A 121 13.48 -14.12 -7.33
N PRO A 122 14.68 -13.57 -7.01
CA PRO A 122 15.89 -14.39 -6.94
C PRO A 122 15.89 -15.36 -5.75
N VAL A 123 15.20 -15.02 -4.66
CA VAL A 123 15.16 -15.81 -3.41
C VAL A 123 14.04 -16.84 -3.45
N ILE A 124 12.83 -16.41 -3.81
CA ILE A 124 11.64 -17.26 -3.86
C ILE A 124 11.40 -17.63 -5.32
N LYS A 125 11.71 -18.85 -5.73
CA LYS A 125 11.58 -19.25 -7.15
C LYS A 125 10.17 -19.70 -7.53
N THR A 126 9.42 -20.31 -6.60
CA THR A 126 8.08 -20.82 -6.91
C THR A 126 7.03 -19.72 -6.86
N ARG A 127 6.06 -19.78 -7.79
CA ARG A 127 5.04 -18.72 -7.90
C ARG A 127 4.03 -18.75 -6.74
N VAL A 128 3.77 -19.92 -6.17
CA VAL A 128 2.86 -20.07 -5.02
C VAL A 128 3.37 -19.29 -3.81
N TYR A 129 4.67 -19.42 -3.47
CA TYR A 129 5.23 -18.69 -2.34
C TYR A 129 5.34 -17.19 -2.60
N ARG A 130 5.59 -16.76 -3.85
CA ARG A 130 5.51 -15.34 -4.23
C ARG A 130 4.10 -14.79 -4.08
N PHE A 131 3.09 -15.56 -4.49
CA PHE A 131 1.69 -15.18 -4.30
C PHE A 131 1.32 -15.09 -2.81
N ALA A 132 1.76 -16.06 -1.99
CA ALA A 132 1.56 -16.00 -0.55
C ALA A 132 2.23 -14.77 0.08
N ALA A 133 3.46 -14.44 -0.32
CA ALA A 133 4.15 -13.22 0.12
C ALA A 133 3.39 -11.95 -0.33
N PHE A 134 2.88 -11.94 -1.57
CA PHE A 134 2.03 -10.87 -2.07
C PHE A 134 0.77 -10.72 -1.20
N LEU A 135 0.06 -11.80 -0.89
CA LEU A 135 -1.14 -11.76 -0.06
C LEU A 135 -0.86 -11.25 1.35
N ILE A 136 0.23 -11.69 1.98
CA ILE A 136 0.64 -11.23 3.32
C ILE A 136 0.88 -9.72 3.32
N LEU A 137 1.56 -9.20 2.30
CA LEU A 137 1.78 -7.76 2.16
C LEU A 137 0.47 -7.04 1.84
N TRP A 138 -0.25 -7.49 0.82
CA TRP A 138 -1.43 -6.82 0.31
C TRP A 138 -2.57 -6.76 1.34
N PHE A 139 -2.75 -7.80 2.15
CA PHE A 139 -3.73 -7.85 3.24
C PHE A 139 -3.11 -7.60 4.62
N SER A 140 -1.97 -6.90 4.68
CA SER A 140 -1.38 -6.50 5.96
C SER A 140 -2.38 -5.67 6.77
N PRO A 141 -2.56 -5.95 8.08
CA PRO A 141 -3.53 -5.27 8.93
C PRO A 141 -3.31 -3.75 8.99
N TYR A 142 -2.05 -3.32 8.80
CA TYR A 142 -1.69 -1.90 8.68
C TYR A 142 -2.47 -1.18 7.56
N SER A 143 -2.78 -1.89 6.47
CA SER A 143 -3.41 -1.32 5.27
C SER A 143 -4.93 -1.52 5.21
N THR A 144 -5.53 -2.15 6.23
CA THR A 144 -6.95 -2.57 6.26
C THR A 144 -7.64 -2.19 7.57
N ALA A 145 -7.39 -0.99 8.07
CA ALA A 145 -8.07 -0.47 9.26
C ALA A 145 -9.47 0.07 8.91
N THR A 146 -10.46 -0.14 9.79
CA THR A 146 -11.85 0.36 9.61
C THR A 146 -11.89 1.87 9.38
N PHE A 147 -11.04 2.59 10.10
CA PHE A 147 -10.70 3.98 9.84
C PHE A 147 -9.24 3.99 9.41
N THR A 148 -8.91 4.55 8.24
CA THR A 148 -7.53 4.99 8.03
C THR A 148 -7.31 6.16 8.98
N THR A 149 -6.82 5.88 10.18
CA THR A 149 -6.54 6.90 11.18
C THR A 149 -5.35 7.74 10.71
N ARG A 150 -5.64 8.98 10.34
CA ARG A 150 -4.74 10.10 10.66
C ARG A 150 -5.40 10.85 11.80
N VAL A 151 -4.99 10.49 13.02
CA VAL A 151 -5.46 11.15 14.25
C VAL A 151 -4.73 12.46 14.35
N TYR A 152 -5.49 13.54 14.35
CA TYR A 152 -5.02 14.83 14.79
C TYR A 152 -6.17 15.43 15.60
N ILE A 153 -5.94 15.66 16.89
CA ILE A 153 -6.94 15.92 17.94
C ILE A 153 -7.32 17.40 17.99
N ASP A 154 -8.63 17.62 18.12
CA ASP A 154 -9.44 18.79 18.52
C ASP A 154 -8.92 20.21 18.18
#